data_AF-A0A7X8XSX9-F1
#
_entry.id   AF-A0A7X8XSX9-F1
#
_cell.length_a   1.000
_cell.length_b   1.000
_cell.length_c   1.000
_cell.angle_alpha   90.00
_cell.angle_beta   90.00
_cell.angle_gamma   90.00
#
_symmetry.space_group_name_H-M   'P 1'
#
loop_
_entity.id
_entity.type
_entity.pdbx_description
1 polymer ?
#
loop_
_entity_poly.entity_id
_entity_poly.type
_entity_poly.pdbx_seq_one_letter_code
_entity_poly.pdbx_strand_id
1 'polypeptide(L)'
;MVSSKDRSRSKQQPNEGAVDLSHHPLVERLYQQGEGEADQVALVGFLGPSKKANFIRLYLSLSFDRFIEIPVGDIVLTQAVDAQDENSPSRLFVRRDAKLDLVYTETQTVEARYLRGRISTDYLTGSSSSSGLNGNLAYGGRAGVENAFAGNTFELGCYTLAGSLCLTCTKTFICPPEVL
;
A
#
# COMPACT_ATOMS: atom_id res chain seq x y z
N MET A 1 -66.35 -15.15 80.86
CA MET A 1 -65.64 -13.94 80.35
C MET A 1 -64.25 -14.39 79.90
N VAL A 2 -64.07 -14.63 78.61
CA VAL A 2 -62.83 -15.18 78.04
C VAL A 2 -62.07 -14.04 77.37
N SER A 3 -60.86 -13.76 77.87
CA SER A 3 -59.99 -12.67 77.41
C SER A 3 -59.18 -13.15 76.22
N SER A 4 -59.41 -12.54 75.05
CA SER A 4 -58.74 -12.86 73.80
C SER A 4 -57.36 -12.19 73.78
N LYS A 5 -56.31 -13.02 73.70
CA LYS A 5 -54.91 -12.59 73.59
C LYS A 5 -54.55 -12.52 72.11
N ASP A 6 -54.46 -11.30 71.60
CA ASP A 6 -54.03 -10.98 70.24
C ASP A 6 -52.67 -11.61 69.93
N ARG A 7 -52.62 -12.42 68.86
CA ARG A 7 -51.40 -12.88 68.21
C ARG A 7 -51.25 -12.10 66.91
N SER A 8 -50.46 -11.04 66.95
CA SER A 8 -50.00 -10.31 65.77
C SER A 8 -49.13 -11.22 64.92
N ARG A 9 -49.71 -11.74 63.84
CA ARG A 9 -49.04 -12.55 62.81
C ARG A 9 -48.45 -11.59 61.79
N SER A 10 -47.16 -11.28 61.92
CA SER A 10 -46.41 -10.53 60.91
C SER A 10 -46.34 -11.35 59.61
N LYS A 11 -46.91 -10.79 58.54
CA LYS A 11 -46.77 -11.31 57.18
C LYS A 11 -45.37 -10.93 56.67
N GLN A 12 -44.44 -11.87 56.64
CA GLN A 12 -43.28 -11.79 55.75
C GLN A 12 -43.71 -12.38 54.42
N GLN A 13 -43.88 -11.52 53.41
CA GLN A 13 -44.00 -11.97 52.02
C GLN A 13 -42.59 -12.32 51.49
N PRO A 14 -42.40 -13.49 50.88
CA PRO A 14 -41.16 -13.82 50.18
C PRO A 14 -41.11 -12.98 48.90
N ASN A 15 -40.09 -12.14 48.77
CA ASN A 15 -39.87 -11.36 47.55
C ASN A 15 -39.48 -12.35 46.44
N GLU A 16 -40.41 -12.56 45.51
CA GLU A 16 -40.20 -13.35 44.29
C GLU A 16 -39.09 -12.70 43.46
N GLY A 17 -37.93 -13.37 43.46
CA GLY A 17 -37.09 -13.56 42.28
C GLY A 17 -36.81 -12.34 41.41
N ALA A 18 -36.23 -11.29 41.98
CA ALA A 18 -35.49 -10.35 41.15
C ALA A 18 -34.28 -11.10 40.56
N VAL A 19 -34.36 -11.45 39.28
CA VAL A 19 -33.26 -12.06 38.54
C VAL A 19 -32.13 -11.05 38.50
N ASP A 20 -31.03 -11.36 39.18
CA ASP A 20 -29.83 -10.53 39.15
C ASP A 20 -29.19 -10.64 37.77
N LEU A 21 -29.33 -9.57 36.98
CA LEU A 21 -28.75 -9.43 35.65
C LEU A 21 -27.36 -8.77 35.71
N SER A 22 -26.75 -8.68 36.89
CA SER A 22 -25.40 -8.13 37.04
C SER A 22 -24.40 -8.93 36.21
N HIS A 23 -23.66 -8.23 35.36
CA HIS A 23 -22.64 -8.84 34.53
C HIS A 23 -21.46 -9.33 35.36
N HIS A 24 -20.86 -10.44 34.93
CA HIS A 24 -19.67 -10.97 35.57
C HIS A 24 -18.47 -10.03 35.32
N PRO A 25 -17.62 -9.71 36.32
CA PRO A 25 -16.52 -8.74 36.18
C PRO A 25 -15.44 -9.13 35.15
N LEU A 26 -15.41 -10.40 34.71
CA LEU A 26 -14.59 -10.82 33.57
C LEU A 26 -15.12 -10.32 32.22
N VAL A 27 -16.45 -10.25 32.09
CA VAL A 27 -17.12 -9.81 30.87
C VAL A 27 -16.93 -8.30 30.71
N GLU A 28 -16.97 -7.51 31.79
CA GLU A 28 -16.64 -6.07 31.74
C GLU A 28 -15.21 -5.80 31.27
N ARG A 29 -14.24 -6.63 31.68
CA ARG A 29 -12.84 -6.49 31.22
C ARG A 29 -12.67 -6.85 29.75
N LEU A 30 -13.45 -7.81 29.25
CA LEU A 30 -13.46 -8.19 27.83
C LEU A 30 -14.17 -7.12 26.99
N TYR A 31 -15.24 -6.51 27.49
CA TYR A 31 -15.89 -5.37 26.82
C TYR A 31 -14.94 -4.17 26.72
N GLN A 32 -14.16 -3.85 27.75
CA GLN A 32 -13.12 -2.80 27.66
C GLN A 32 -12.05 -3.10 26.60
N GLN A 33 -11.84 -4.37 26.24
CA GLN A 33 -10.90 -4.77 25.19
C GLN A 33 -11.55 -4.90 23.80
N GLY A 34 -12.88 -5.01 23.71
CA GLY A 34 -13.60 -5.35 22.48
C GLY A 34 -14.63 -4.34 21.98
N GLU A 35 -15.04 -3.34 22.79
CA GLU A 35 -16.09 -2.37 22.43
C GLU A 35 -15.60 -1.04 21.88
N GLY A 36 -14.33 -0.96 21.48
CA GLY A 36 -13.98 -0.11 20.36
C GLY A 36 -14.11 -0.97 19.12
N GLU A 37 -15.25 -0.95 18.43
CA GLU A 37 -15.29 -1.33 17.02
C GLU A 37 -14.17 -0.52 16.37
N ALA A 38 -13.01 -1.15 16.17
CA ALA A 38 -11.84 -0.43 15.73
C ALA A 38 -12.23 0.10 14.36
N ASP A 39 -12.43 1.41 14.27
CA ASP A 39 -12.73 2.13 13.04
C ASP A 39 -11.46 2.17 12.18
N GLN A 40 -10.93 0.97 11.97
CA GLN A 40 -9.61 0.67 11.52
C GLN A 40 -9.68 -0.62 10.70
N VAL A 41 -8.90 -0.64 9.64
CA VAL A 41 -8.74 -1.78 8.75
C VAL A 41 -7.31 -2.29 8.91
N ALA A 42 -7.18 -3.58 9.19
CA ALA A 42 -5.88 -4.23 9.24
C ALA A 42 -5.47 -4.66 7.82
N LEU A 43 -4.37 -4.10 7.35
CA LEU A 43 -3.71 -4.46 6.10
C LEU A 43 -2.44 -5.26 6.43
N VAL A 44 -2.05 -6.18 5.56
CA VAL A 44 -0.84 -7.00 5.74
C VAL A 44 0.00 -6.92 4.47
N GLY A 45 1.29 -6.62 4.63
CA GLY A 45 2.21 -6.50 3.52
C GLY A 45 3.60 -6.02 3.94
N PHE A 46 4.43 -5.67 2.96
CA PHE A 46 5.80 -5.20 3.18
C PHE A 46 5.86 -3.68 3.03
N LEU A 47 6.43 -3.00 4.01
CA LEU A 47 6.55 -1.55 3.99
C LEU A 47 7.72 -1.10 3.13
N GLY A 48 7.52 -0.04 2.35
CA GLY A 48 8.59 0.61 1.62
C GLY A 48 8.33 2.09 1.36
N PRO A 49 9.37 2.83 0.93
CA PRO A 49 9.28 4.26 0.71
C PRO A 49 8.38 4.59 -0.49
N SER A 50 7.60 5.66 -0.38
CA SER A 50 6.84 6.22 -1.52
C SER A 50 7.61 7.34 -2.21
N LYS A 51 7.27 7.61 -3.48
CA LYS A 51 7.75 8.79 -4.21
C LYS A 51 7.04 10.07 -3.77
N LYS A 52 5.80 9.95 -3.24
CA LYS A 52 5.03 11.08 -2.72
C LYS A 52 5.47 11.36 -1.28
N ALA A 53 5.67 12.63 -0.93
CA ALA A 53 5.95 13.03 0.45
C ALA A 53 4.77 12.70 1.37
N ASN A 54 5.03 12.24 2.59
CA ASN A 54 4.03 11.82 3.59
C ASN A 54 3.17 10.61 3.18
N PHE A 55 3.61 9.82 2.20
CA PHE A 55 3.01 8.53 1.87
C PHE A 55 4.02 7.41 2.12
N ILE A 56 3.50 6.25 2.52
CA ILE A 56 4.24 5.00 2.56
C ILE A 56 3.60 4.00 1.58
N ARG A 57 4.40 3.08 1.06
CA ARG A 57 3.91 1.98 0.22
C ARG A 57 3.82 0.72 1.04
N LEU A 58 2.66 0.08 0.98
CA LEU A 58 2.46 -1.27 1.47
C LEU A 58 2.38 -2.22 0.28
N TYR A 59 3.44 -2.97 0.05
CA TYR A 59 3.49 -3.99 -0.99
C TYR A 59 2.75 -5.24 -0.52
N LEU A 60 1.80 -5.70 -1.34
CA LEU A 60 1.00 -6.89 -1.03
C LEU A 60 1.75 -8.20 -1.34
N SER A 61 2.86 -8.11 -2.07
CA SER A 61 3.69 -9.23 -2.51
C SER A 61 5.17 -8.85 -2.51
N LEU A 62 6.07 -9.84 -2.46
CA LEU A 62 7.53 -9.66 -2.64
C LEU A 62 7.93 -9.41 -4.11
N SER A 63 6.99 -9.50 -5.05
CA SER A 63 7.24 -9.16 -6.45
C SER A 63 7.22 -7.66 -6.70
N PHE A 64 6.79 -6.86 -5.70
CA PHE A 64 6.70 -5.39 -5.75
C PHE A 64 5.84 -4.84 -6.91
N ASP A 65 4.99 -5.69 -7.49
CA ASP A 65 4.07 -5.39 -8.59
C ASP A 65 2.80 -4.70 -8.12
N ARG A 66 2.38 -5.00 -6.88
CA ARG A 66 1.13 -4.55 -6.28
C ARG A 66 1.39 -3.86 -4.96
N PHE A 67 0.98 -2.60 -4.87
CA PHE A 67 1.14 -1.82 -3.65
C PHE A 67 -0.03 -0.87 -3.42
N ILE A 68 -0.23 -0.55 -2.14
CA ILE A 68 -1.16 0.47 -1.69
C ILE A 68 -0.33 1.67 -1.22
N GLU A 69 -0.64 2.87 -1.70
CA GLU A 69 -0.11 4.10 -1.13
C GLU A 69 -1.01 4.57 0.00
N ILE A 70 -0.43 4.70 1.20
CA ILE A 70 -1.13 5.05 2.43
C ILE A 70 -0.56 6.37 2.96
N PRO A 71 -1.38 7.38 3.25
CA PRO A 71 -0.90 8.60 3.91
C PRO A 71 -0.47 8.29 5.34
N VAL A 72 0.71 8.77 5.74
CA VAL A 72 1.30 8.46 7.05
C VAL A 72 0.41 8.89 8.22
N GLY A 73 -0.32 10.00 8.06
CA GLY A 73 -1.21 10.52 9.09
C GLY A 73 -2.43 9.64 9.40
N ASP A 74 -2.80 8.69 8.52
CA ASP A 74 -3.93 7.77 8.72
C ASP A 74 -3.51 6.42 9.33
N ILE A 75 -2.21 6.20 9.51
CA ILE A 75 -1.66 4.98 10.11
C ILE A 75 -1.78 5.09 11.63
N VAL A 76 -2.53 4.18 12.22
CA VAL A 76 -2.75 4.14 13.68
C VAL A 76 -1.67 3.31 14.36
N LEU A 77 -1.39 2.12 13.82
CA LEU A 77 -0.46 1.18 14.43
C LEU A 77 0.23 0.31 13.39
N THR A 78 1.49 -0.02 13.63
CA THR A 78 2.25 -1.00 12.83
C THR A 78 2.77 -2.09 13.75
N GLN A 79 2.58 -3.35 13.36
CA GLN A 79 3.04 -4.53 14.07
C GLN A 79 3.70 -5.49 13.10
N ALA A 80 4.87 -6.04 13.45
CA ALA A 80 5.42 -7.17 12.73
C ALA A 80 4.54 -8.41 12.96
N VAL A 81 4.28 -9.21 11.91
CA VAL A 81 3.53 -10.46 12.08
C VAL A 81 4.38 -11.50 12.81
N ASP A 82 5.68 -11.56 12.49
CA ASP A 82 6.66 -12.37 13.21
C ASP A 82 7.89 -11.52 13.54
N ALA A 83 8.11 -11.22 14.82
CA ALA A 83 9.24 -10.41 15.26
C ALA A 83 10.59 -11.14 15.17
N GLN A 84 10.60 -12.46 14.96
CA GLN A 84 11.83 -13.25 14.81
C GLN A 84 12.29 -13.35 13.36
N ASP A 85 11.40 -13.14 12.39
CA ASP A 85 11.70 -13.19 10.96
C ASP A 85 11.71 -11.78 10.35
N GLU A 86 12.89 -11.34 9.94
CA GLU A 86 13.12 -10.06 9.27
C GLU A 86 12.39 -9.96 7.92
N ASN A 87 12.09 -11.09 7.28
CA ASN A 87 11.35 -11.14 6.02
C ASN A 87 9.85 -11.36 6.22
N SER A 88 9.34 -11.28 7.45
CA SER A 88 7.91 -11.41 7.69
C SER A 88 7.16 -10.13 7.26
N PRO A 89 5.92 -10.27 6.76
CA PRO A 89 5.10 -9.11 6.45
C PRO A 89 4.76 -8.34 7.73
N SER A 90 4.55 -7.03 7.58
CA SER A 90 4.02 -6.16 8.62
C SER A 90 2.50 -6.07 8.53
N ARG A 91 1.83 -6.09 9.68
CA ARG A 91 0.42 -5.76 9.83
C ARG A 91 0.30 -4.28 10.18
N LEU A 92 -0.51 -3.58 9.42
CA LEU A 92 -0.70 -2.14 9.53
C LEU A 92 -2.18 -1.83 9.74
N PHE A 93 -2.48 -1.10 10.79
CA PHE A 93 -3.84 -0.68 11.13
C PHE A 93 -4.03 0.76 10.65
N VAL A 94 -4.95 0.94 9.71
CA VAL A 94 -5.27 2.24 9.11
C VAL A 94 -6.68 2.64 9.52
N ARG A 95 -6.97 3.93 9.68
CA ARG A 95 -8.36 4.41 9.85
C ARG A 95 -9.28 3.92 8.72
N ARG A 96 -10.54 3.58 9.04
CA ARG A 96 -11.53 3.09 8.06
C ARG A 96 -11.84 4.12 6.97
N ASP A 97 -11.89 5.40 7.33
CA ASP A 97 -12.18 6.51 6.41
C ASP A 97 -10.96 6.95 5.57
N ALA A 98 -9.81 6.28 5.71
CA ALA A 98 -8.62 6.63 4.96
C ALA A 98 -8.79 6.38 3.46
N LYS A 99 -8.31 7.32 2.64
CA LYS A 99 -8.29 7.16 1.18
C LYS A 99 -7.04 6.39 0.78
N LEU A 100 -7.25 5.17 0.29
CA LEU A 100 -6.19 4.27 -0.11
C LEU A 100 -6.09 4.22 -1.64
N ASP A 101 -4.90 4.48 -2.18
CA ASP A 101 -4.63 4.36 -3.61
C ASP A 101 -4.02 2.98 -3.88
N LEU A 102 -4.76 2.12 -4.57
CA LEU A 102 -4.29 0.79 -4.96
C LEU A 102 -3.68 0.83 -6.37
N VAL A 103 -2.39 0.52 -6.47
CA VAL A 103 -1.63 0.59 -7.72
C VAL A 103 -1.15 -0.80 -8.14
N TYR A 104 -1.41 -1.14 -9.40
CA TYR A 104 -0.96 -2.36 -10.04
C TYR A 104 0.02 -2.00 -11.16
N THR A 105 1.25 -2.50 -11.05
CA THR A 105 2.27 -2.34 -12.08
C THR A 105 2.37 -3.65 -12.85
N GLU A 106 1.65 -3.75 -13.96
CA GLU A 106 1.83 -4.87 -14.89
C GLU A 106 3.06 -4.60 -15.76
N THR A 107 4.10 -5.41 -15.58
CA THR A 107 5.26 -5.39 -16.46
C THR A 107 4.95 -6.26 -17.68
N GLN A 108 4.62 -5.63 -18.81
CA GLN A 108 4.53 -6.34 -20.08
C GLN A 108 5.91 -6.37 -20.75
N THR A 109 6.53 -7.55 -20.78
CA THR A 109 7.77 -7.77 -21.53
C THR A 109 7.44 -7.82 -23.02
N VAL A 110 7.54 -6.66 -23.69
CA VAL A 110 7.40 -6.56 -25.14
C VAL A 110 8.79 -6.53 -25.76
N GLU A 111 9.06 -7.38 -26.76
CA GLU A 111 10.33 -7.33 -27.46
C GLU A 111 10.50 -5.97 -28.14
N ALA A 112 11.67 -5.34 -27.97
CA ALA A 112 11.94 -3.98 -28.44
C ALA A 112 11.62 -3.75 -29.93
N ARG A 113 11.72 -4.80 -30.77
CA ARG A 113 11.37 -4.75 -32.19
C ARG A 113 9.90 -4.41 -32.45
N TYR A 114 8.97 -4.85 -31.60
CA TYR A 114 7.54 -4.55 -31.74
C TYR A 114 7.19 -3.12 -31.28
N LEU A 115 7.91 -2.59 -30.29
CA LEU A 115 7.75 -1.20 -29.87
C LEU A 115 8.19 -0.22 -30.97
N ARG A 116 9.29 -0.51 -31.67
CA ARG A 116 9.78 0.30 -32.79
C ARG A 116 8.80 0.33 -33.96
N GLY A 117 8.17 -0.81 -34.25
CA GLY A 117 7.14 -0.92 -35.29
C GLY A 117 5.92 -0.06 -34.99
N ARG A 118 5.37 -0.14 -33.77
CA ARG A 118 4.17 0.63 -33.38
C ARG A 118 4.37 2.14 -33.42
N ILE A 119 5.50 2.63 -32.92
CA ILE A 119 5.83 4.07 -32.98
C ILE A 119 5.90 4.52 -34.45
N SER A 120 6.54 3.75 -35.31
CA SER A 120 6.66 4.11 -36.74
C SER A 120 5.28 4.19 -37.42
N THR A 121 4.38 3.25 -37.13
CA THR A 121 3.03 3.22 -37.71
C THR A 121 2.14 4.35 -37.18
N ASP A 122 2.20 4.68 -35.89
CA ASP A 122 1.38 5.73 -35.29
C ASP A 122 1.77 7.12 -35.82
N TYR A 123 3.07 7.37 -36.02
CA TYR A 123 3.55 8.63 -36.60
C TYR A 123 3.23 8.76 -38.10
N LEU A 124 3.33 7.66 -38.86
CA LEU A 124 2.96 7.67 -40.28
C LEU A 124 1.45 7.89 -40.47
N THR A 125 0.62 7.23 -39.67
CA THR A 125 -0.85 7.36 -39.75
C THR A 125 -1.30 8.75 -39.30
N GLY A 126 -0.69 9.33 -38.27
CA GLY A 126 -0.96 10.70 -37.82
C GLY A 126 -0.51 11.80 -38.80
N SER A 127 0.49 11.52 -39.65
CA SER A 127 0.94 12.46 -40.70
C SER A 127 0.13 12.40 -42.00
N SER A 128 -0.66 11.34 -42.20
CA SER A 128 -1.44 11.12 -43.44
C SER A 128 -2.83 11.75 -43.49
N SER A 129 -3.29 12.44 -42.44
CA SER A 129 -4.64 13.04 -42.39
C SER A 129 -4.69 14.54 -42.69
N SER A 130 -3.62 15.14 -43.21
CA SER A 130 -3.70 16.47 -43.81
C SER A 130 -3.06 16.49 -45.20
N SER A 131 -3.84 16.08 -46.21
CA SER A 131 -3.75 16.61 -47.58
C SER A 131 -4.86 16.01 -48.40
N GLY A 132 -6.03 16.65 -48.35
CA GLY A 132 -6.92 16.60 -49.49
C GLY A 132 -6.21 17.24 -50.68
N LEU A 133 -5.73 16.44 -51.60
CA LEU A 133 -5.43 16.88 -52.96
C LEU A 133 -5.79 15.75 -53.94
N ASN A 134 -6.89 16.01 -54.63
CA ASN A 134 -7.16 15.61 -56.01
C ASN A 134 -5.86 15.43 -56.82
N GLY A 135 -5.64 14.27 -57.43
CA GLY A 135 -4.43 14.07 -58.24
C GLY A 135 -4.23 12.65 -58.76
N ASN A 136 -4.96 12.32 -59.81
CA ASN A 136 -4.64 11.30 -60.80
C ASN A 136 -3.15 11.39 -61.25
N LEU A 137 -2.35 10.31 -61.16
CA LEU A 137 -1.42 9.82 -62.22
C LEU A 137 -0.34 8.83 -61.72
N ALA A 138 -0.12 7.83 -62.58
CA ALA A 138 1.17 7.29 -63.00
C ALA A 138 1.93 6.27 -62.11
N TYR A 139 1.72 5.01 -62.50
CA TYR A 139 2.75 3.98 -62.76
C TYR A 139 4.20 4.49 -62.88
N GLY A 140 5.13 3.84 -62.16
CA GLY A 140 6.56 3.96 -62.43
C GLY A 140 7.43 3.42 -61.30
N GLY A 141 7.98 2.22 -61.46
CA GLY A 141 8.91 1.62 -60.51
C GLY A 141 10.27 2.32 -60.42
N ARG A 142 10.96 2.10 -59.29
CA ARG A 142 12.42 2.15 -59.07
C ARG A 142 12.66 1.58 -57.66
N ALA A 143 13.23 0.39 -57.48
CA ALA A 143 14.65 0.03 -57.66
C ALA A 143 15.60 0.93 -56.85
N GLY A 144 16.02 0.41 -55.69
CA GLY A 144 17.35 0.59 -55.11
C GLY A 144 17.72 1.97 -54.58
N VAL A 145 17.71 2.12 -53.26
CA VAL A 145 18.77 2.86 -52.55
C VAL A 145 19.11 2.12 -51.25
N GLU A 146 20.27 1.47 -51.29
CA GLU A 146 21.04 1.11 -50.11
C GLU A 146 21.38 2.41 -49.38
N ASN A 147 20.84 2.62 -48.18
CA ASN A 147 21.30 3.72 -47.34
C ASN A 147 22.16 3.16 -46.22
N ALA A 148 23.43 3.54 -46.33
CA ALA A 148 24.54 3.17 -45.52
C ALA A 148 24.31 3.49 -44.03
N PHE A 149 24.81 2.57 -43.23
CA PHE A 149 25.20 2.74 -41.84
C PHE A 149 26.02 4.04 -41.65
N ALA A 150 25.44 5.00 -40.94
CA ALA A 150 26.16 5.93 -40.08
C ALA A 150 25.47 5.79 -38.71
N GLY A 151 26.00 5.02 -37.76
CA GLY A 151 27.28 5.34 -37.12
C GLY A 151 27.09 6.50 -36.14
N ASN A 152 26.10 6.43 -35.24
CA ASN A 152 25.97 7.39 -34.15
C ASN A 152 26.59 6.76 -32.90
N THR A 153 27.88 7.04 -32.70
CA THR A 153 28.63 6.79 -31.47
C THR A 153 27.98 7.59 -30.34
N PHE A 154 27.31 6.89 -29.43
CA PHE A 154 26.89 7.45 -28.15
C PHE A 154 28.15 7.60 -27.30
N GLU A 155 28.55 8.85 -27.04
CA GLU A 155 29.58 9.16 -26.05
C GLU A 155 29.13 8.66 -24.67
N LEU A 156 29.78 7.60 -24.21
CA LEU A 156 29.82 7.26 -22.79
C LEU A 156 30.73 8.26 -22.10
N GLY A 157 30.13 9.25 -21.43
CA GLY A 157 30.81 10.09 -20.48
C GLY A 157 31.29 9.27 -19.28
N CYS A 158 32.52 8.75 -19.36
CA CYS A 158 33.27 8.25 -18.21
C CYS A 158 33.83 9.44 -17.43
N TYR A 159 33.14 9.84 -16.36
CA TYR A 159 33.76 10.70 -15.35
C TYR A 159 34.63 9.84 -14.43
N THR A 160 35.90 9.66 -14.80
CA THR A 160 36.95 9.21 -13.89
C THR A 160 37.40 10.38 -13.04
N LEU A 161 36.83 10.52 -11.83
CA LEU A 161 37.49 11.27 -10.77
C LEU A 161 38.48 10.32 -10.08
N ALA A 162 39.73 10.41 -10.54
CA ALA A 162 40.89 9.90 -9.83
C ALA A 162 41.02 10.67 -8.52
N GLY A 163 40.81 9.98 -7.40
CA GLY A 163 40.84 10.56 -6.07
C GLY A 163 40.97 9.49 -5.00
N SER A 164 42.15 8.88 -4.97
CA SER A 164 42.64 8.01 -3.90
C SER A 164 42.35 8.57 -2.51
N LEU A 165 41.70 7.78 -1.65
CA LEU A 165 42.16 7.47 -0.28
C LEU A 165 41.23 6.44 0.38
N CYS A 166 41.83 5.33 0.81
CA CYS A 166 41.29 4.40 1.80
C CYS A 166 40.78 5.16 3.02
N LEU A 167 39.52 4.98 3.40
CA LEU A 167 39.10 5.05 4.80
C LEU A 167 38.09 3.93 5.06
N THR A 168 38.57 2.83 5.63
CA THR A 168 37.75 1.99 6.49
C THR A 168 37.27 2.86 7.65
N CYS A 169 35.98 3.20 7.70
CA CYS A 169 35.38 3.75 8.90
C CYS A 169 34.10 2.99 9.23
N THR A 170 34.22 2.32 10.36
CA THR A 170 33.26 1.56 11.14
C THR A 170 31.85 2.12 11.16
N LYS A 171 30.93 1.18 10.94
CA LYS A 171 29.55 1.12 11.41
C LYS A 171 29.41 1.65 12.85
N THR A 172 28.93 2.88 13.00
CA THR A 172 28.27 3.37 14.23
C THR A 172 26.91 3.93 13.82
N PHE A 173 25.90 3.05 13.91
CA PHE A 173 24.50 3.44 13.93
C PHE A 173 24.27 4.24 15.21
N ILE A 174 24.02 5.53 15.08
CA ILE A 174 23.54 6.39 16.16
C ILE A 174 22.01 6.32 16.10
N CYS A 175 21.39 5.67 17.09
CA CYS A 175 19.95 5.76 17.32
C CYS A 175 19.59 7.17 17.80
N PRO A 176 18.55 7.82 17.25
CA PRO A 176 17.96 8.99 17.91
C PRO A 176 17.20 8.55 19.18
N PRO A 177 17.30 9.29 20.29
CA PRO A 177 16.58 8.97 21.52
C PRO A 177 15.08 9.25 21.37
N GLU A 178 14.29 8.35 21.97
CA GLU A 178 12.85 8.46 22.20
C GLU A 178 12.47 9.83 22.77
N VAL A 179 11.49 10.47 22.14
CA VAL A 179 10.80 11.64 22.68
C VAL A 179 9.55 11.12 23.39
N LEU A 180 9.54 11.31 24.71
CA LEU A 180 8.37 11.19 25.60
C LEU A 180 7.28 12.18 25.23
#